data_AF-A0A5N8AB64-F1
#
_entry.id   AF-A0A5N8AB64-F1
#
_cell.length_a   1.000
_cell.length_b   1.000
_cell.length_c   1.000
_cell.angle_alpha   90.00
_cell.angle_beta   90.00
_cell.angle_gamma   90.00
#
_symmetry.space_group_name_H-M   'P 1'
#
loop_
_entity.id
_entity.type
_entity.pdbx_description
1 polymer ?
#
loop_
_entity_poly.entity_id
_entity_poly.type
_entity_poly.pdbx_seq_one_letter_code
_entity_poly.pdbx_strand_id
1 'polypeptide(L)'
;MLADGEPAWLVAWRERDRQQPASPASPAPKPTYAPRDTFSFPAKAGVDWQGMIVPKRWDYDGCVRREAVLDADATPPRVVRKIGWQRCMKCRRPFFSEDVLRLRLCDGTDGCRGDEDRFT
;
A
#
# COMPACT_ATOMS: atom_id res chain seq x y z
N MET A 1 -5.69 50.59 -12.55
CA MET A 1 -7.12 50.32 -12.29
C MET A 1 -7.18 49.01 -11.52
N LEU A 2 -7.45 49.06 -10.22
CA LEU A 2 -7.62 47.85 -9.38
C LEU A 2 -8.89 47.14 -9.87
N ALA A 3 -8.73 46.00 -10.53
CA ALA A 3 -9.83 45.10 -10.82
C ALA A 3 -10.02 44.15 -9.62
N ASP A 4 -10.22 44.74 -8.44
CA ASP A 4 -10.35 43.99 -7.19
C ASP A 4 -11.82 43.63 -6.92
N GLY A 5 -12.43 42.97 -7.91
CA GLY A 5 -13.67 42.24 -7.72
C GLY A 5 -13.33 40.78 -7.47
N GLU A 6 -13.70 40.22 -6.32
CA GLU A 6 -13.54 38.78 -6.09
C GLU A 6 -14.20 38.00 -7.25
N PRO A 7 -13.53 36.97 -7.78
CA PRO A 7 -14.04 36.26 -8.94
C PRO A 7 -15.32 35.50 -8.56
N ALA A 8 -16.32 35.52 -9.45
CA ALA A 8 -17.66 34.99 -9.19
C ALA A 8 -17.67 33.53 -8.68
N TRP A 9 -16.69 32.72 -9.08
CA TRP A 9 -16.56 31.34 -8.61
C TRP A 9 -16.27 31.24 -7.09
N LEU A 10 -15.55 32.22 -6.54
CA LEU A 10 -15.16 32.25 -5.12
C LEU A 10 -16.35 32.62 -4.23
N VAL A 11 -17.28 33.44 -4.73
CA VAL A 11 -18.53 33.79 -4.05
C VAL A 11 -19.49 32.60 -4.07
N ALA A 12 -19.68 31.98 -5.24
CA ALA A 12 -20.54 30.80 -5.39
C ALA A 12 -20.07 29.60 -4.52
N TRP A 13 -18.76 29.43 -4.36
CA TRP A 13 -18.21 28.38 -3.49
C TRP A 13 -18.54 28.64 -2.00
N ARG A 14 -18.41 29.87 -1.50
CA ARG A 14 -18.75 30.23 -0.12
C ARG A 14 -20.25 30.09 0.18
N GLU A 15 -21.10 30.39 -0.79
CA GLU A 15 -22.56 30.19 -0.66
C GLU A 15 -22.91 28.70 -0.56
N ARG A 16 -22.24 27.84 -1.33
CA ARG A 16 -22.42 26.38 -1.28
C ARG A 16 -21.97 25.79 0.07
N ASP A 17 -20.85 26.25 0.63
CA ASP A 17 -20.38 25.79 1.94
C ASP A 17 -21.30 26.24 3.08
N ARG A 18 -21.94 27.42 2.96
CA ARG A 18 -22.96 27.88 3.92
C ARG A 18 -24.28 27.13 3.80
N GLN A 19 -24.59 26.59 2.62
CA GLN A 19 -25.70 25.66 2.42
C GLN A 19 -25.28 24.25 2.86
N GLN A 20 -25.02 24.14 4.16
CA GLN A 20 -24.91 22.84 4.80
C GLN A 20 -26.30 22.18 4.72
N PRO A 21 -26.48 21.07 3.99
CA PRO A 21 -27.76 20.37 4.06
C PRO A 21 -27.99 19.97 5.51
N ALA A 22 -29.19 20.24 6.02
CA ALA A 22 -29.60 19.82 7.36
C ALA A 22 -29.17 18.36 7.55
N SER A 23 -28.46 18.10 8.65
CA SER A 23 -27.95 16.79 9.03
C SER A 23 -29.00 15.72 8.72
N PRO A 24 -28.66 14.64 7.98
CA PRO A 24 -29.62 13.58 7.75
C PRO A 24 -30.09 13.07 9.12
N ALA A 25 -31.41 12.98 9.28
CA ALA A 25 -32.06 12.43 10.46
C ALA A 25 -31.40 11.10 10.85
N SER A 26 -31.32 10.88 12.17
CA SER A 26 -30.63 9.80 12.89
C SER A 26 -30.37 8.53 12.07
N PRO A 27 -29.15 7.95 12.14
CA PRO A 27 -28.83 6.74 11.39
C PRO A 27 -29.78 5.60 11.81
N ALA A 28 -30.38 4.95 10.82
CA ALA A 28 -31.15 3.71 11.02
C ALA A 28 -30.32 2.70 11.84
N PRO A 29 -30.97 1.87 12.68
CA PRO A 29 -30.26 0.89 13.49
C PRO A 29 -29.42 -0.02 12.59
N LYS A 30 -28.11 -0.05 12.85
CA LYS A 30 -27.18 -0.90 12.11
C LYS A 30 -27.63 -2.36 12.29
N PRO A 31 -27.72 -3.17 11.22
CA PRO A 31 -27.99 -4.58 11.37
C PRO A 31 -26.89 -5.18 12.26
N THR A 32 -27.30 -5.72 13.40
CA THR A 32 -26.41 -6.48 14.27
C THR A 32 -26.10 -7.77 13.55
N TYR A 33 -24.96 -7.80 12.85
CA TYR A 33 -24.46 -9.02 12.26
C TYR A 33 -24.26 -10.03 13.38
N ALA A 34 -24.76 -11.26 13.19
CA ALA A 34 -24.46 -12.37 14.08
C ALA A 34 -22.93 -12.43 14.32
N PRO A 35 -22.48 -12.84 15.52
CA PRO A 35 -21.06 -13.04 15.80
C PRO A 35 -20.49 -13.84 14.64
N ARG A 36 -19.54 -13.24 13.91
CA ARG A 36 -18.97 -13.86 12.72
C ARG A 36 -18.61 -15.29 13.09
N ASP A 37 -19.32 -16.26 12.49
CA ASP A 37 -18.82 -17.62 12.40
C ASP A 37 -17.38 -17.45 11.95
N THR A 38 -16.48 -17.73 12.88
CA THR A 38 -15.07 -17.51 12.64
C THR A 38 -14.73 -18.64 11.70
N PHE A 39 -14.90 -18.41 10.39
CA PHE A 39 -14.46 -19.31 9.35
C PHE A 39 -12.94 -19.42 9.50
N SER A 40 -12.53 -20.32 10.38
CA SER A 40 -11.16 -20.70 10.57
C SER A 40 -10.88 -21.65 9.42
N PHE A 41 -10.37 -21.09 8.32
CA PHE A 41 -9.75 -21.89 7.30
C PHE A 41 -8.57 -22.60 7.97
N PRO A 42 -8.43 -23.93 7.82
CA PRO A 42 -7.30 -24.64 8.39
C PRO A 42 -6.04 -24.03 7.78
N ALA A 43 -5.28 -23.28 8.58
CA ALA A 43 -4.04 -22.68 8.15
C ALA A 43 -3.10 -23.81 7.73
N LYS A 44 -2.80 -23.89 6.44
CA LYS A 44 -1.81 -24.83 5.92
C LYS A 44 -0.45 -24.51 6.58
N ALA A 45 0.29 -25.54 6.97
CA ALA A 45 1.58 -25.34 7.64
C ALA A 45 2.54 -24.53 6.74
N GLY A 46 3.13 -23.46 7.29
CA GLY A 46 4.04 -22.58 6.56
C GLY A 46 3.37 -21.52 5.67
N VAL A 47 2.05 -21.35 5.79
CA VAL A 47 1.27 -20.33 5.08
C VAL A 47 0.98 -19.17 6.03
N ASP A 48 1.09 -17.94 5.52
CA ASP A 48 0.74 -16.73 6.27
C ASP A 48 -0.77 -16.60 6.47
N TRP A 49 -1.19 -15.55 7.19
CA TRP A 49 -2.61 -15.32 7.47
C TRP A 49 -3.42 -14.94 6.22
N GLN A 50 -2.76 -14.64 5.10
CA GLN A 50 -3.37 -14.34 3.80
C GLN A 50 -3.43 -15.55 2.85
N GLY A 51 -2.99 -16.73 3.25
CA GLY A 51 -2.98 -17.90 2.36
C GLY A 51 -1.75 -17.98 1.45
N MET A 52 -0.69 -17.21 1.71
CA MET A 52 0.55 -17.20 0.92
C MET A 52 1.71 -17.94 1.60
N ILE A 53 2.50 -18.64 0.80
CA ILE A 53 3.81 -19.18 1.18
C ILE A 53 4.84 -18.11 0.84
N VAL A 54 5.25 -17.34 1.85
CA VAL A 54 6.25 -16.28 1.72
C VAL A 54 7.62 -16.82 2.14
N PRO A 55 8.63 -16.80 1.24
CA PRO A 55 9.98 -17.21 1.62
C PRO A 55 10.58 -16.31 2.70
N LYS A 56 11.38 -16.91 3.59
CA LYS A 56 12.10 -16.15 4.63
C LYS A 56 13.12 -15.23 3.97
N ARG A 57 13.25 -14.01 4.50
CA ARG A 57 14.31 -13.07 4.11
C ARG A 57 15.70 -13.69 4.31
N TRP A 58 16.58 -13.49 3.32
CA TRP A 58 17.98 -13.95 3.33
C TRP A 58 18.96 -12.79 3.39
N ASP A 59 20.22 -13.11 3.68
CA ASP A 59 21.33 -12.14 3.70
C ASP A 59 21.53 -11.49 2.33
N TYR A 60 22.19 -10.33 2.33
CA TYR A 60 22.40 -9.58 1.09
C TYR A 60 23.32 -10.35 0.13
N ASP A 61 22.76 -10.73 -1.02
CA ASP A 61 23.40 -11.58 -2.04
C ASP A 61 23.83 -10.80 -3.29
N GLY A 62 23.82 -9.46 -3.23
CA GLY A 62 24.11 -8.62 -4.38
C GLY A 62 22.92 -8.40 -5.32
N CYS A 63 21.68 -8.67 -4.88
CA CYS A 63 20.46 -8.56 -5.70
C CYS A 63 20.37 -9.61 -6.82
N VAL A 64 20.97 -10.80 -6.62
CA VAL A 64 21.04 -11.86 -7.62
C VAL A 64 19.79 -12.74 -7.58
N ARG A 65 19.36 -13.15 -6.38
CA ARG A 65 18.24 -14.07 -6.19
C ARG A 65 16.92 -13.32 -6.09
N ARG A 66 15.88 -13.91 -6.68
CA ARG A 66 14.49 -13.60 -6.35
C ARG A 66 13.71 -14.89 -6.20
N GLU A 67 12.99 -15.02 -5.09
CA GLU A 67 12.15 -16.18 -4.81
C GLU A 67 10.69 -15.88 -5.06
N ALA A 68 9.93 -16.89 -5.49
CA ALA A 68 8.51 -16.78 -5.71
C ALA A 68 7.73 -16.86 -4.39
N VAL A 69 6.74 -16.00 -4.24
CA VAL A 69 5.67 -16.13 -3.24
C VAL A 69 4.53 -16.90 -3.88
N LEU A 70 4.13 -17.99 -3.26
CA LEU A 70 3.12 -18.89 -3.79
C LEU A 70 1.78 -18.67 -3.09
N ASP A 71 0.70 -18.63 -3.86
CA ASP A 71 -0.66 -18.74 -3.36
C ASP A 71 -0.94 -20.21 -3.01
N ALA A 72 -1.19 -20.49 -1.74
CA ALA A 72 -1.49 -21.83 -1.26
C ALA A 72 -2.97 -22.21 -1.43
N ASP A 73 -3.85 -21.26 -1.70
CA ASP A 73 -5.28 -21.51 -1.88
C ASP A 73 -5.59 -22.00 -3.30
N ALA A 74 -4.76 -21.59 -4.27
CA ALA A 74 -4.81 -22.12 -5.63
C ALA A 74 -4.27 -23.57 -5.69
N THR A 75 -5.01 -24.46 -6.37
CA THR A 75 -4.53 -25.81 -6.73
C THR A 75 -4.49 -25.93 -8.26
N PRO A 76 -3.31 -26.02 -8.90
CA PRO A 76 -1.97 -25.98 -8.32
C PRO A 76 -1.54 -24.58 -7.80
N PRO A 77 -0.56 -24.50 -6.88
CA PRO A 77 -0.08 -23.24 -6.31
C PRO A 77 0.40 -22.27 -7.38
N ARG A 78 0.01 -21.01 -7.26
CA ARG A 78 0.31 -19.97 -8.26
C ARG A 78 1.36 -19.00 -7.74
N VAL A 79 2.26 -18.55 -8.61
CA VAL A 79 3.19 -17.47 -8.26
C VAL A 79 2.45 -16.15 -8.24
N VAL A 80 2.31 -15.55 -7.06
CA VAL A 80 1.65 -14.25 -6.88
C VAL A 80 2.64 -13.12 -7.17
N ARG A 81 3.83 -13.22 -6.60
CA ARG A 81 4.89 -12.21 -6.70
C ARG A 81 6.26 -12.85 -6.52
N LYS A 82 7.32 -12.07 -6.74
CA LYS A 82 8.70 -12.47 -6.45
C LYS A 82 9.31 -11.51 -5.44
N ILE A 83 9.88 -12.02 -4.36
CA ILE A 83 10.59 -11.23 -3.36
C ILE A 83 12.10 -11.34 -3.54
N GLY A 84 12.85 -10.38 -3.00
CA GLY A 84 14.30 -10.44 -2.94
C GLY A 84 14.98 -9.08 -2.90
N TRP A 85 16.30 -9.09 -2.86
CA TRP A 85 17.09 -7.86 -2.83
C TRP A 85 17.03 -7.12 -4.18
N GLN A 86 16.86 -5.80 -4.10
CA GLN A 86 16.87 -4.87 -5.24
C GLN A 86 17.64 -3.59 -4.88
N ARG A 87 17.96 -2.79 -5.88
CA ARG A 87 18.60 -1.46 -5.70
C ARG A 87 17.56 -0.36 -5.96
N CYS A 88 17.48 0.66 -5.09
CA CYS A 88 16.60 1.82 -5.35
C CYS A 88 17.01 2.42 -6.70
N MET A 89 16.05 2.77 -7.57
CA MET A 89 16.34 3.42 -8.85
C MET A 89 16.96 4.80 -8.68
N LYS A 90 16.74 5.46 -7.54
CA LYS A 90 17.24 6.81 -7.24
C LYS A 90 18.57 6.77 -6.49
N CYS A 91 18.64 6.18 -5.30
CA CYS A 91 19.87 6.17 -4.49
C CYS A 91 20.75 4.91 -4.61
N ARG A 92 20.34 3.92 -5.42
CA ARG A 92 21.04 2.63 -5.63
C ARG A 92 21.30 1.77 -4.36
N ARG A 93 20.81 2.19 -3.20
CA ARG A 93 20.93 1.43 -1.94
C ARG A 93 20.20 0.08 -2.05
N PRO A 94 20.79 -1.01 -1.53
CA PRO A 94 20.15 -2.30 -1.50
C PRO A 94 18.99 -2.29 -0.50
N PHE A 95 17.83 -2.78 -0.93
CA PHE A 95 16.66 -2.94 -0.08
C PHE A 95 15.97 -4.27 -0.41
N PHE A 96 15.30 -4.85 0.58
CA PHE A 96 14.55 -6.08 0.37
C PHE A 96 13.17 -5.71 -0.19
N SER A 97 12.92 -6.09 -1.44
CA SER A 97 11.67 -5.80 -2.15
C SER A 97 10.69 -6.94 -1.91
N GLU A 98 9.61 -6.62 -1.19
CA GLU A 98 8.51 -7.54 -0.93
C GLU A 98 7.43 -7.50 -2.01
N ASP A 99 7.40 -6.48 -2.89
CA ASP A 99 6.32 -6.34 -3.87
C ASP A 99 6.59 -5.47 -5.12
N VAL A 100 5.64 -5.60 -6.07
CA VAL A 100 5.29 -4.90 -7.34
C VAL A 100 6.42 -4.55 -8.32
N LEU A 101 6.36 -5.18 -9.49
CA LEU A 101 7.23 -5.02 -10.68
C LEU A 101 7.54 -3.56 -11.11
N ARG A 102 6.79 -2.56 -10.66
CA ARG A 102 6.77 -1.22 -11.28
C ARG A 102 7.55 -0.13 -10.55
N LEU A 103 7.71 -0.17 -9.22
CA LEU A 103 8.49 0.84 -8.50
C LEU A 103 9.55 0.20 -7.60
N ARG A 104 10.82 0.47 -7.91
CA ARG A 104 11.98 0.05 -7.12
C ARG A 104 12.51 1.24 -6.32
N LEU A 105 11.78 1.65 -5.28
CA LEU A 105 12.20 2.68 -4.34
C LEU A 105 12.42 2.07 -2.95
N CYS A 106 13.46 2.50 -2.24
CA CYS A 106 13.66 2.10 -0.85
C CYS A 106 12.87 3.01 0.09
N ASP A 107 12.30 2.42 1.15
CA ASP A 107 11.62 3.14 2.23
C ASP A 107 12.66 3.64 3.26
N GLY A 108 13.51 4.58 2.84
CA GLY A 108 14.40 5.28 3.78
C GLY A 108 13.58 6.07 4.80
N THR A 109 14.08 6.21 6.03
CA THR A 109 13.47 7.02 7.11
C THR A 109 13.19 8.47 6.70
N ASP A 110 13.90 8.99 5.70
CA ASP A 110 13.73 10.32 5.11
C ASP A 110 13.19 10.29 3.66
N GLY A 111 12.67 9.16 3.20
CA GLY A 111 12.34 8.88 1.79
C GLY A 111 13.56 8.48 0.94
N CYS A 112 13.36 7.96 -0.29
CA CYS A 112 14.50 7.69 -1.20
C CYS A 112 15.14 9.04 -1.59
N ARG A 113 16.24 9.40 -0.91
CA ARG A 113 17.06 10.60 -1.17
C ARG A 113 17.83 10.46 -2.50
N GLY A 114 18.35 11.56 -3.06
CA GLY A 114 19.03 11.59 -4.36
C GLY A 114 20.32 10.78 -4.40
N ASP A 115 20.91 10.60 -5.59
CA ASP A 115 22.26 10.02 -5.75
C ASP A 115 23.37 10.92 -5.15
N GLU A 116 22.99 12.14 -4.76
CA GLU A 116 23.86 13.17 -4.20
C GLU A 116 24.34 12.83 -2.77
N ASP A 117 23.58 12.00 -2.04
CA ASP A 117 23.92 11.50 -0.70
C ASP A 117 24.68 10.15 -0.72
N ARG A 118 25.34 9.85 -1.83
CA ARG A 118 26.09 8.60 -2.00
C ARG A 118 27.43 8.58 -1.27
N PHE A 119 28.02 9.76 -1.06
CA PHE A 119 29.38 9.92 -0.54
C PHE A 119 29.45 10.72 0.76
N THR A 120 28.31 11.05 1.35
CA THR A 120 28.17 11.73 2.64
C THR A 120 27.83 10.72 3.72
#